data_AF-A0A9D6ZRL2-F1
#
_entry.id   AF-A0A9D6ZRL2-F1
#
_cell.length_a   1.000
_cell.length_b   1.000
_cell.length_c   1.000
_cell.angle_alpha   90.00
_cell.angle_beta   90.00
_cell.angle_gamma   90.00
#
_symmetry.space_group_name_H-M   'P 1'
#
loop_
_entity.id
_entity.type
_entity.pdbx_description
1 polymer ?
#
loop_
_entity_poly.entity_id
_entity_poly.type
_entity_poly.pdbx_seq_one_letter_code
_entity_poly.pdbx_strand_id
1 'polypeptide(L)'
;MTEKTKTVPWTDTILYQRPEEEYISVKRELVADAQCPACDSKDVRRYPIVNWMGARIVTKCQACFHVLDMRETVREDKWPPYWPVTHDWAVSPAEQGRRRK
;
A
#
# COMPACT_ATOMS: atom_id res chain seq x y z
N MET A 1 -3.88 14.28 41.47
CA MET A 1 -4.41 13.60 40.26
C MET A 1 -3.51 13.98 39.12
N THR A 2 -2.50 13.17 38.83
CA THR A 2 -1.50 13.45 37.80
C THR A 2 -2.05 12.97 36.47
N GLU A 3 -2.43 13.93 35.64
CA GLU A 3 -2.88 13.70 34.27
C GLU A 3 -1.74 13.06 33.48
N LYS A 4 -1.93 11.78 33.09
CA LYS A 4 -0.97 11.08 32.24
C LYS A 4 -1.01 11.73 30.87
N THR A 5 0.04 12.46 30.52
CA THR A 5 0.26 12.98 29.17
C THR A 5 0.20 11.80 28.20
N LYS A 6 -0.88 11.74 27.43
CA LYS A 6 -1.10 10.69 26.45
C LYS A 6 -0.08 10.92 25.34
N THR A 7 0.99 10.11 25.32
CA THR A 7 1.98 10.12 24.23
C THR A 7 1.25 9.76 22.94
N VAL A 8 0.97 10.78 22.12
CA VAL A 8 0.46 10.60 20.76
C VAL A 8 1.57 9.90 19.97
N PRO A 9 1.34 8.70 19.43
CA PRO A 9 2.38 8.02 18.65
C PRO A 9 2.76 8.89 17.45
N TRP A 10 4.06 8.93 17.12
CA TRP A 10 4.65 9.67 15.99
C TRP A 10 4.01 9.42 14.60
N THR A 11 3.02 8.53 14.51
CA THR A 11 2.25 8.28 13.29
C THR A 11 1.23 9.38 12.98
N ASP A 12 0.99 10.31 13.91
CA ASP A 12 -0.01 11.38 13.76
C ASP A 12 0.59 12.73 13.30
N THR A 13 1.92 12.82 13.11
CA THR A 13 2.59 14.03 12.61
C THR A 13 3.29 13.74 11.29
N ILE A 14 2.84 14.38 10.21
CA ILE A 14 3.50 14.30 8.91
C ILE A 14 4.83 15.05 8.98
N LEU A 15 5.92 14.31 9.21
CA LEU A 15 7.30 14.82 9.14
C LEU A 15 8.04 14.05 8.05
N TYR A 16 7.92 14.50 6.81
CA TYR A 16 8.77 14.00 5.72
C TYR A 16 10.01 14.88 5.65
N GLN A 17 11.18 14.26 5.82
CA GLN A 17 12.44 14.92 5.51
C GLN A 17 12.48 15.25 4.02
N ARG A 18 13.23 16.28 3.66
CA ARG A 18 13.51 16.58 2.26
C ARG A 18 14.20 15.35 1.64
N PRO A 19 13.70 14.81 0.52
CA PRO A 19 14.40 13.74 -0.18
C PRO A 19 15.81 14.19 -0.58
N GLU A 20 16.79 13.33 -0.34
CA GLU A 20 18.18 13.58 -0.74
C GLU A 20 18.49 12.89 -2.07
N GLU A 21 17.73 11.85 -2.41
CA GLU A 21 17.86 11.10 -3.63
C GLU A 21 17.38 11.92 -4.85
N GLU A 22 18.13 11.82 -5.94
CA GLU A 22 17.77 12.46 -7.22
C GLU A 22 16.49 11.88 -7.82
N TYR A 23 16.21 10.60 -7.56
CA TYR A 23 15.09 9.87 -8.14
C TYR A 23 14.20 9.25 -7.07
N ILE A 24 12.88 9.32 -7.31
CA ILE A 24 11.89 8.61 -6.53
C ILE A 24 11.88 7.14 -6.97
N SER A 25 12.01 6.22 -6.01
CA SER A 25 11.93 4.79 -6.25
C SER A 25 11.01 4.11 -5.24
N VAL A 26 10.51 2.93 -5.63
CA VAL A 26 9.72 2.07 -4.75
C VAL A 26 10.42 0.73 -4.65
N LYS A 27 10.68 0.28 -3.43
CA LYS A 27 11.22 -1.05 -3.19
C LYS A 27 10.16 -2.10 -3.55
N ARG A 28 10.51 -3.00 -4.47
CA ARG A 28 9.68 -4.16 -4.85
C ARG A 28 10.17 -5.41 -4.13
N GLU A 29 9.41 -5.85 -3.14
CA GLU A 29 9.74 -6.99 -2.29
C GLU A 29 9.47 -8.29 -3.03
N LEU A 30 10.43 -9.22 -3.01
CA LEU A 30 10.23 -10.55 -3.57
C LEU A 30 9.21 -11.31 -2.71
N VAL A 31 8.23 -11.94 -3.33
CA VAL A 31 7.30 -12.84 -2.64
C VAL A 31 7.91 -14.22 -2.62
N ALA A 32 8.28 -14.71 -1.44
CA ALA A 32 8.85 -16.04 -1.27
C ALA A 32 7.90 -17.11 -1.79
N ASP A 33 8.45 -18.14 -2.45
CA ASP A 33 7.75 -19.30 -2.98
C ASP A 33 6.63 -19.02 -4.00
N ALA A 34 6.51 -17.77 -4.46
CA ALA A 34 5.53 -17.40 -5.47
C ALA A 34 6.04 -17.76 -6.88
N GLN A 35 5.11 -18.26 -7.70
CA GLN A 35 5.32 -18.52 -9.12
C GLN A 35 4.16 -17.91 -9.91
N CYS A 36 4.49 -17.27 -11.03
CA CYS A 36 3.51 -16.66 -11.90
C CYS A 36 2.72 -17.75 -12.65
N PRO A 37 1.38 -17.81 -12.54
CA PRO A 37 0.58 -18.81 -13.26
C PRO A 37 0.50 -18.57 -14.78
N ALA A 38 0.91 -17.39 -15.26
CA ALA A 38 0.83 -17.04 -16.67
C ALA A 38 2.12 -17.32 -17.46
N CYS A 39 3.28 -17.36 -16.80
CA CYS A 39 4.58 -17.54 -17.49
C CYS A 39 5.60 -18.36 -16.70
N ASP A 40 5.18 -18.98 -15.59
CA ASP A 40 6.02 -19.79 -14.70
C ASP A 40 7.23 -19.09 -14.06
N SER A 41 7.39 -17.79 -14.24
CA SER A 41 8.48 -17.01 -13.62
C SER A 41 8.33 -16.93 -12.10
N LYS A 42 9.46 -17.02 -11.40
CA LYS A 42 9.57 -16.80 -9.94
C LYS A 42 9.85 -15.34 -9.56
N ASP A 43 10.01 -14.43 -10.54
CA ASP A 43 10.19 -13.00 -10.27
C ASP A 43 8.83 -12.34 -9.98
N VAL A 44 8.22 -12.73 -8.87
CA VAL A 44 6.96 -12.19 -8.36
C VAL A 44 7.26 -11.22 -7.24
N ARG A 45 6.80 -9.98 -7.40
CA ARG A 45 7.08 -8.92 -6.43
C ARG A 45 5.84 -8.21 -5.93
N ARG A 46 5.91 -7.83 -4.67
CA ARG A 46 4.92 -7.08 -3.93
C ARG A 46 5.40 -5.65 -3.70
N TYR A 47 4.56 -4.67 -4.01
CA TYR A 47 4.90 -3.26 -3.80
C TYR A 47 3.67 -2.36 -3.77
N PRO A 48 3.79 -1.17 -3.15
CA PRO A 48 2.74 -0.18 -3.19
C PRO A 48 2.58 0.46 -4.58
N ILE A 49 1.33 0.76 -4.93
CA ILE A 49 0.95 1.54 -6.10
C ILE A 49 -0.14 2.55 -5.72
N VAL A 50 -0.36 3.53 -6.59
CA VAL A 50 -1.56 4.36 -6.60
C VAL A 50 -2.23 4.18 -7.95
N ASN A 51 -3.54 3.90 -7.95
CA ASN A 51 -4.35 3.85 -9.16
C ASN A 51 -5.61 4.72 -8.98
N TRP A 52 -6.54 4.66 -9.94
CA TRP A 52 -7.79 5.42 -9.89
C TRP A 52 -8.69 5.08 -8.69
N MET A 53 -8.48 3.95 -8.01
CA MET A 53 -9.18 3.55 -6.78
C MET A 53 -8.42 3.95 -5.50
N GLY A 54 -7.29 4.65 -5.63
CA GLY A 54 -6.44 5.07 -4.52
C GLY A 54 -5.22 4.17 -4.29
N ALA A 55 -4.68 4.23 -3.07
CA ALA A 55 -3.49 3.46 -2.68
C ALA A 55 -3.80 1.97 -2.56
N ARG A 56 -2.98 1.13 -3.17
CA ARG A 56 -3.09 -0.33 -3.16
C ARG A 56 -1.73 -0.97 -2.94
N ILE A 57 -1.74 -2.19 -2.43
CA ILE A 57 -0.62 -3.11 -2.53
C ILE A 57 -0.90 -4.05 -3.69
N VAL A 58 0.07 -4.20 -4.58
CA VAL A 58 -0.04 -5.10 -5.73
C VAL A 58 1.02 -6.18 -5.66
N THR A 59 0.64 -7.39 -6.06
CA THR A 59 1.56 -8.50 -6.30
C THR A 59 1.55 -8.80 -7.78
N LYS A 60 2.69 -8.58 -8.46
CA LYS A 60 2.83 -8.76 -9.91
C LYS A 60 4.07 -9.55 -10.27
N CYS A 61 3.96 -10.37 -11.31
CA CYS A 61 5.11 -10.91 -12.00
C CYS A 61 5.87 -9.78 -12.70
N GLN A 62 7.18 -9.69 -12.51
CA GLN A 62 8.02 -8.67 -13.15
C GLN A 62 8.47 -9.07 -14.57
N ALA A 63 8.34 -10.35 -14.93
CA ALA A 63 8.68 -10.84 -16.26
C ALA A 63 7.57 -10.59 -17.29
N CYS A 64 6.31 -10.87 -16.93
CA CYS A 64 5.16 -10.74 -17.85
C CYS A 64 4.10 -9.72 -17.42
N PHE A 65 4.30 -9.05 -16.28
CA PHE A 65 3.38 -8.05 -15.71
C PHE A 65 1.97 -8.56 -15.33
N HIS A 66 1.75 -9.87 -15.34
CA HIS A 66 0.52 -10.47 -14.82
C HIS A 66 0.30 -10.07 -13.36
N VAL A 67 -0.94 -9.71 -13.03
CA VAL A 67 -1.35 -9.29 -11.69
C VAL A 67 -1.89 -10.50 -10.96
N LEU A 68 -1.21 -10.90 -9.88
CA LEU A 68 -1.62 -12.04 -9.06
C LEU A 68 -2.60 -11.62 -7.96
N ASP A 69 -2.37 -10.44 -7.38
CA ASP A 69 -3.22 -9.89 -6.33
C ASP A 69 -3.16 -8.36 -6.33
N MET A 70 -4.25 -7.73 -5.90
CA MET A 70 -4.33 -6.31 -5.62
C MET A 70 -5.27 -6.07 -4.45
N ARG A 71 -4.74 -5.56 -3.35
CA ARG A 71 -5.51 -5.31 -2.14
C ARG A 71 -5.40 -3.86 -1.66
N GLU A 72 -6.35 -3.49 -0.82
CA GLU A 72 -6.26 -2.24 -0.06
C GLU A 72 -5.05 -2.24 0.87
N THR A 73 -4.57 -1.05 1.17
CA THR A 73 -3.48 -0.84 2.11
C THR A 73 -3.98 -0.99 3.54
N VAL A 74 -3.17 -1.62 4.38
CA VAL A 74 -3.37 -1.69 5.83
C VAL A 74 -2.31 -0.83 6.54
N ARG A 75 -2.49 -0.53 7.82
CA ARG A 75 -1.60 0.37 8.58
C ARG A 75 -0.15 -0.14 8.59
N GLU A 76 0.00 -1.45 8.61
CA GLU A 76 1.29 -2.16 8.64
C GLU A 76 2.07 -2.02 7.32
N ASP A 77 1.38 -1.72 6.22
CA ASP A 77 2.04 -1.49 4.93
C ASP A 77 2.84 -0.19 4.92
N LYS A 78 2.59 0.72 5.89
CA LYS A 78 3.20 2.06 5.97
C LYS A 78 3.08 2.83 4.64
N TRP A 79 2.00 2.56 3.91
CA TRP A 79 1.66 3.14 2.63
C TRP A 79 0.14 3.34 2.53
N PRO A 80 -0.37 4.50 2.10
CA PRO A 80 0.37 5.74 1.91
C PRO A 80 1.09 6.15 3.21
N PRO A 81 2.15 6.95 3.13
CA PRO A 81 2.98 7.24 4.29
C PRO A 81 2.24 8.09 5.34
N TYR A 82 1.03 8.55 5.01
CA TYR A 82 0.04 9.13 5.91
C TYR A 82 -1.22 8.26 5.89
N TRP A 83 -1.92 8.19 7.02
CA TRP A 83 -3.25 7.60 7.08
C TRP A 83 -4.27 8.71 6.82
N PRO A 84 -5.03 8.70 5.70
CA PRO A 84 -6.00 9.76 5.46
C PRO A 84 -7.08 9.74 6.54
N VAL A 85 -7.52 10.92 6.98
CA VAL A 85 -8.56 11.09 8.02
C VAL A 85 -9.88 10.39 7.64
N THR A 86 -10.09 10.16 6.35
CA THR A 86 -11.28 9.52 5.80
C THR A 86 -11.12 8.01 5.57
N HIS A 87 -10.03 7.39 6.04
CA HIS A 87 -9.77 5.97 5.76
C HIS A 87 -10.85 5.04 6.32
N ASP A 88 -11.34 5.33 7.54
CA ASP A 88 -12.33 4.52 8.26
C ASP A 88 -13.78 4.93 7.94
N TRP A 89 -13.97 5.92 7.07
CA TRP A 89 -15.30 6.37 6.69
C TRP A 89 -15.98 5.31 5.84
N ALA A 90 -17.28 5.14 6.03
CA ALA A 90 -18.08 4.26 5.19
C ALA A 90 -17.92 4.68 3.72
N VAL A 91 -17.47 3.74 2.89
CA VAL A 91 -17.33 3.94 1.46
C VAL A 91 -18.67 4.37 0.88
N SER A 92 -18.67 5.39 0.01
CA SER A 92 -19.91 5.88 -0.59
C SER A 92 -20.63 4.77 -1.37
N PRO A 93 -21.98 4.80 -1.44
CA PRO A 93 -22.74 3.78 -2.17
C PRO A 93 -22.29 3.59 -3.64
N ALA A 94 -21.84 4.67 -4.29
CA ALA A 94 -21.33 4.65 -5.66
C ALA A 94 -20.03 3.83 -5.81
N GLU A 95 -19.16 3.85 -4.79
CA GLU A 95 -17.89 3.11 -4.77
C GLU A 95 -18.09 1.64 -4.33
N GLN A 96 -19.07 1.36 -3.46
CA GLN A 96 -19.38 0.00 -3.00
C GLN A 96 -19.76 -0.96 -4.14
N GLY A 97 -20.48 -0.46 -5.15
CA GLY A 97 -20.94 -1.27 -6.29
C GLY A 97 -19.82 -1.81 -7.19
N ARG A 98 -18.63 -1.20 -7.17
CA ARG A 98 -17.50 -1.60 -8.03
C ARG A 98 -16.63 -2.72 -7.45
N ARG A 99 -16.69 -2.97 -6.13
CA ARG A 99 -15.84 -3.97 -5.43
C ARG A 99 -16.38 -5.40 -5.44
N ARG A 100 -17.61 -5.62 -5.93
CA ARG A 100 -18.30 -6.93 -5.92
C ARG A 100 -18.13 -7.73 -7.22
N LYS A 101 -17.09 -7.46 -8.02
CA LYS A 101 -16.80 -8.21 -9.25
C LYS A 101 -15.44 -8.88 -9.18
#